data_AF-A0A3M1XM55-F1
#
_entry.id   AF-A0A3M1XM55-F1
#
_cell.length_a   1.000
_cell.length_b   1.000
_cell.length_c   1.000
_cell.angle_alpha   90.00
_cell.angle_beta   90.00
_cell.angle_gamma   90.00
#
_symmetry.space_group_name_H-M   'P 1'
#
loop_
_entity.id
_entity.type
_entity.pdbx_description
1 polymer ?
#
loop_
_entity_poly.entity_id
_entity_poly.type
_entity_poly.pdbx_seq_one_letter_code
_entity_poly.pdbx_strand_id
1 'polypeptide(L)'
;MSRMKNSTRALEQNLRNLLGPIRLKWQLIFLSSTLAYAASAYHALRVRPEILWPPSLLHNLDTVSLVIVVFLALLIFHIKRRYFSTLFIRHQAAELLASRSAAQETELLRQVFTVLQAQLLRVWILAALIIAVGIVFYWATHWSRNLHIYFAVGGLSLLLNYPQKSLFADLPWLIKQEWQDAQQNEQDTD
;
A
#
# COMPACT_ATOMS: atom_id res chain seq x y z
N MET A 1 25.98 27.21 -0.81
CA MET A 1 24.51 27.19 -1.07
C MET A 1 24.08 26.55 -2.41
N SER A 2 24.86 26.65 -3.50
CA SER A 2 24.48 26.08 -4.83
C SER A 2 24.42 24.54 -4.88
N ARG A 3 25.41 23.82 -4.31
CA ARG A 3 25.42 22.34 -4.26
C ARG A 3 24.23 21.73 -3.53
N MET A 4 23.79 22.37 -2.44
CA MET A 4 22.67 21.89 -1.62
C MET A 4 21.34 21.97 -2.38
N LYS A 5 21.10 23.05 -3.16
CA LYS A 5 19.94 23.19 -4.05
C LYS A 5 19.93 22.18 -5.20
N ASN A 6 21.10 21.80 -5.72
CA ASN A 6 21.19 20.82 -6.81
C ASN A 6 20.91 19.39 -6.30
N SER A 7 21.37 19.06 -5.08
CA SER A 7 21.07 17.76 -4.46
C SER A 7 19.58 17.56 -4.19
N THR A 8 18.89 18.58 -3.67
CA THR A 8 17.43 18.50 -3.41
C THR A 8 16.62 18.41 -4.69
N ARG A 9 17.00 19.13 -5.75
CA ARG A 9 16.31 19.03 -7.05
C ARG A 9 16.47 17.66 -7.71
N ALA A 10 17.67 17.08 -7.70
CA ALA A 10 17.90 15.73 -8.23
C ALA A 10 17.10 14.68 -7.44
N LEU A 11 16.98 14.88 -6.14
CA LEU A 11 16.29 13.99 -5.23
C LEU A 11 14.76 14.11 -5.34
N GLU A 12 14.23 15.31 -5.53
CA GLU A 12 12.83 15.55 -5.92
C GLU A 12 12.49 14.96 -7.29
N GLN A 13 13.40 15.07 -8.26
CA GLN A 13 13.23 14.49 -9.59
C GLN A 13 13.17 12.95 -9.51
N ASN A 14 14.04 12.34 -8.71
CA ASN A 14 14.04 10.90 -8.45
C ASN A 14 12.77 10.46 -7.74
N LEU A 15 12.33 11.19 -6.70
CA LEU A 15 11.06 10.94 -6.01
C LEU A 15 9.86 11.05 -6.96
N ARG A 16 9.82 12.04 -7.84
CA ARG A 16 8.74 12.17 -8.84
C ARG A 16 8.74 11.04 -9.86
N ASN A 17 9.90 10.68 -10.38
CA ASN A 17 10.05 9.57 -11.33
C ASN A 17 9.66 8.23 -10.71
N LEU A 18 9.86 8.07 -9.40
CA LEU A 18 9.50 6.86 -8.65
C LEU A 18 8.02 6.84 -8.22
N LEU A 19 7.46 7.96 -7.76
CA LEU A 19 6.08 8.07 -7.30
C LEU A 19 5.06 8.15 -8.45
N GLY A 20 5.47 8.62 -9.64
CA GLY A 20 4.61 8.72 -10.82
C GLY A 20 3.99 7.38 -11.24
N PRO A 21 4.79 6.33 -11.48
CA PRO A 21 4.29 5.00 -11.81
C PRO A 21 3.42 4.38 -10.71
N ILE A 22 3.75 4.65 -9.44
CA ILE A 22 2.98 4.20 -8.27
C ILE A 22 1.58 4.84 -8.30
N ARG A 23 1.50 6.15 -8.55
CA ARG A 23 0.22 6.86 -8.69
C ARG A 23 -0.63 6.29 -9.83
N LEU A 24 -0.03 6.04 -11.00
CA LEU A 24 -0.76 5.50 -12.15
C LEU A 24 -1.32 4.10 -11.86
N LYS A 25 -0.50 3.21 -11.29
CA LYS A 25 -0.93 1.85 -10.90
C LYS A 25 -2.08 1.90 -9.89
N TRP A 26 -1.96 2.78 -8.90
CA TRP A 26 -3.02 2.99 -7.92
C TRP A 26 -4.33 3.47 -8.58
N GLN A 27 -4.26 4.45 -9.48
CA GLN A 27 -5.42 4.96 -10.20
C GLN A 27 -6.09 3.87 -11.04
N LEU A 28 -5.31 3.03 -11.73
CA LEU A 28 -5.85 1.93 -12.54
C LEU A 28 -6.57 0.88 -11.69
N ILE A 29 -5.98 0.47 -10.56
CA ILE A 29 -6.60 -0.51 -9.65
C ILE A 29 -7.86 0.06 -9.00
N PHE A 30 -7.83 1.31 -8.55
CA PHE A 30 -8.97 1.95 -7.91
C PHE A 30 -10.11 2.22 -8.90
N LEU A 31 -9.80 2.69 -10.11
CA LEU A 31 -10.79 2.99 -11.14
C LEU A 31 -11.52 1.72 -11.59
N SER A 32 -10.79 0.63 -11.87
CA SER A 32 -11.42 -0.63 -12.27
C SER A 32 -12.32 -1.21 -11.17
N SER A 33 -11.87 -1.15 -9.92
CA SER A 33 -12.65 -1.53 -8.74
C SER A 33 -13.93 -0.71 -8.61
N THR A 34 -13.84 0.61 -8.80
CA THR A 34 -14.98 1.54 -8.71
C THR A 34 -15.99 1.30 -9.82
N LEU A 35 -15.52 1.08 -11.05
CA LEU A 35 -16.38 0.76 -12.19
C LEU A 35 -17.11 -0.58 -11.99
N ALA A 36 -16.43 -1.61 -11.50
CA ALA A 36 -17.03 -2.91 -11.23
C ALA A 36 -18.09 -2.82 -10.12
N TYR A 37 -17.83 -2.03 -9.08
CA TYR A 37 -18.82 -1.73 -8.05
C TYR A 37 -20.02 -0.95 -8.61
N ALA A 38 -19.79 0.10 -9.39
CA ALA A 38 -20.86 0.89 -10.01
C ALA A 38 -21.74 0.03 -10.92
N ALA A 39 -21.15 -0.86 -11.71
CA ALA A 39 -21.89 -1.82 -12.53
C ALA A 39 -22.72 -2.78 -11.66
N SER A 40 -22.16 -3.28 -10.57
CA SER A 40 -22.83 -4.18 -9.62
C SER A 40 -24.01 -3.48 -8.93
N ALA A 41 -23.81 -2.25 -8.46
CA ALA A 41 -24.86 -1.43 -7.84
C ALA A 41 -25.96 -1.05 -8.84
N TYR A 42 -25.59 -0.65 -10.06
CA TYR A 42 -26.55 -0.37 -11.13
C TYR A 42 -27.40 -1.59 -11.47
N HIS A 43 -26.77 -2.77 -11.56
CA HIS A 43 -27.48 -4.04 -11.75
C HIS A 43 -28.49 -4.29 -10.62
N ALA A 44 -28.10 -4.11 -9.36
CA ALA A 44 -28.99 -4.32 -8.21
C ALA A 44 -30.21 -3.37 -8.21
N LEU A 45 -30.05 -2.16 -8.73
CA LEU A 45 -31.13 -1.18 -8.85
C LEU A 45 -32.08 -1.49 -10.01
N ARG A 46 -31.56 -2.00 -11.13
CA ARG A 46 -32.33 -2.26 -12.36
C ARG A 46 -33.01 -3.61 -12.36
N VAL A 47 -32.29 -4.63 -11.91
CA VAL A 47 -32.75 -6.01 -11.86
C VAL A 47 -33.00 -6.28 -10.39
N ARG A 48 -34.26 -6.49 -10.00
CA ARG A 48 -34.58 -7.06 -8.68
C ARG A 48 -34.25 -8.54 -8.77
N PRO A 49 -33.03 -8.98 -8.40
CA PRO A 49 -32.62 -10.33 -8.72
C PRO A 49 -33.32 -11.24 -7.73
N GLU A 50 -33.87 -12.35 -8.21
CA GLU A 50 -34.41 -13.35 -7.32
C GLU A 50 -33.27 -13.95 -6.51
N ILE A 51 -33.44 -13.98 -5.19
CA ILE A 51 -32.47 -14.59 -4.29
C ILE A 51 -32.59 -16.10 -4.48
N LEU A 52 -31.62 -16.69 -5.17
CA LEU A 52 -31.61 -18.12 -5.54
C LEU A 52 -31.21 -19.04 -4.37
N TRP A 53 -30.73 -18.48 -3.26
CA TRP A 53 -30.14 -19.25 -2.16
C TRP A 53 -30.95 -19.10 -0.86
N PRO A 54 -31.00 -20.14 -0.01
CA PRO A 54 -31.66 -20.07 1.28
C PRO A 54 -31.07 -18.95 2.16
N PRO A 55 -31.90 -18.22 2.95
CA PRO A 55 -31.42 -17.13 3.80
C PRO A 55 -30.33 -17.54 4.81
N SER A 56 -30.42 -18.76 5.36
CA SER A 56 -29.42 -19.29 6.29
C SER A 56 -28.05 -19.49 5.62
N LEU A 57 -28.04 -19.97 4.38
CA LEU A 57 -26.81 -20.19 3.63
C LEU A 57 -26.17 -18.85 3.25
N LEU A 58 -26.97 -17.87 2.82
CA LEU A 58 -26.49 -16.51 2.58
C LEU A 58 -25.85 -15.89 3.82
N HIS A 59 -26.49 -16.05 4.98
CA HIS A 59 -25.95 -15.55 6.24
C HIS A 59 -24.62 -16.21 6.62
N ASN A 60 -24.48 -17.52 6.40
CA ASN A 60 -23.24 -18.24 6.66
C ASN A 60 -22.11 -17.79 5.71
N LEU A 61 -22.38 -17.72 4.39
CA LEU A 61 -21.40 -17.25 3.42
C LEU A 61 -20.98 -15.80 3.68
N ASP A 62 -21.93 -14.97 4.12
CA ASP A 62 -21.67 -13.59 4.49
C ASP A 62 -20.78 -13.49 5.72
N THR A 63 -21.06 -14.29 6.75
CA THR A 63 -20.23 -14.37 7.96
C THR A 63 -18.80 -14.81 7.63
N VAL A 64 -18.64 -15.83 6.80
CA VAL A 64 -17.32 -16.30 6.35
C VAL A 64 -16.60 -15.21 5.55
N SER A 65 -17.32 -14.53 4.66
CA SER A 65 -16.77 -13.43 3.85
C SER A 65 -16.34 -12.26 4.72
N LEU A 66 -17.12 -11.91 5.75
CA LEU A 66 -16.78 -10.89 6.73
C LEU A 66 -15.50 -11.25 7.51
N VAL A 67 -15.37 -12.50 7.97
CA VAL A 67 -14.16 -12.98 8.65
C VAL A 67 -12.93 -12.85 7.75
N ILE A 68 -13.05 -13.24 6.48
CA ILE A 68 -11.96 -13.10 5.50
C ILE A 68 -11.58 -11.62 5.32
N VAL A 69 -12.56 -10.73 5.14
CA VAL A 69 -12.31 -9.31 4.94
C VAL A 69 -11.68 -8.67 6.16
N VAL A 70 -12.14 -9.00 7.38
CA VAL A 70 -11.53 -8.52 8.62
C VAL A 70 -10.09 -9.01 8.73
N PHE A 71 -9.82 -10.28 8.43
CA PHE A 71 -8.46 -10.81 8.43
C PHE A 71 -7.54 -10.09 7.44
N LEU A 72 -8.01 -9.87 6.20
CA LEU A 72 -7.27 -9.13 5.18
C LEU A 72 -7.02 -7.67 5.60
N ALA A 73 -8.00 -7.01 6.22
CA ALA A 73 -7.85 -5.65 6.73
C ALA A 73 -6.84 -5.56 7.88
N LEU A 74 -6.86 -6.52 8.80
CA LEU A 74 -5.85 -6.63 9.87
C LEU A 74 -4.45 -6.88 9.30
N LEU A 75 -4.33 -7.70 8.25
CA LEU A 75 -3.06 -7.95 7.58
C LEU A 75 -2.52 -6.68 6.90
N ILE A 76 -3.38 -5.91 6.21
CA ILE A 76 -3.04 -4.60 5.66
C ILE A 76 -2.54 -3.66 6.75
N PHE A 77 -3.26 -3.59 7.87
CA PHE A 77 -2.87 -2.76 9.01
C PHE A 77 -1.52 -3.18 9.60
N HIS A 78 -1.28 -4.49 9.76
CA HIS A 78 -0.02 -5.03 10.25
C HIS A 78 1.16 -4.68 9.33
N ILE A 79 1.01 -4.89 8.01
CA ILE A 79 2.04 -4.54 7.02
C ILE A 79 2.31 -3.03 7.07
N LYS A 80 1.26 -2.21 7.14
CA LYS A 80 1.41 -0.76 7.23
C LYS A 80 2.22 -0.35 8.47
N ARG A 81 1.80 -0.85 9.64
CA ARG A 81 2.44 -0.52 10.93
C ARG A 81 3.89 -0.98 10.98
N ARG A 82 4.20 -2.14 10.41
CA ARG A 82 5.55 -2.72 10.43
C ARG A 82 6.49 -2.01 9.47
N TYR A 83 6.13 -1.94 8.19
CA TYR A 83 7.07 -1.56 7.12
C TYR A 83 7.08 -0.06 6.81
N PHE A 84 6.00 0.66 7.09
CA PHE A 84 5.91 2.10 6.83
C PHE A 84 6.14 2.90 8.11
N SER A 85 7.11 2.47 8.91
CA SER A 85 7.54 3.16 10.13
C SER A 85 8.95 3.73 9.95
N THR A 86 9.21 4.88 10.56
CA THR A 86 10.55 5.49 10.59
C THR A 86 11.59 4.53 11.17
N LEU A 87 11.20 3.75 12.20
CA LEU A 87 12.05 2.73 12.82
C LEU A 87 12.48 1.65 11.82
N PHE A 88 11.56 1.14 11.01
CA PHE A 88 11.89 0.15 9.99
C PHE A 88 12.85 0.72 8.94
N ILE A 89 12.62 1.94 8.48
CA ILE A 89 13.48 2.60 7.49
C ILE A 89 14.91 2.74 8.01
N ARG A 90 15.06 3.21 9.26
CA ARG A 90 16.37 3.36 9.91
C ARG A 90 17.07 2.02 10.09
N HIS A 91 16.35 1.02 10.61
CA HIS A 91 16.93 -0.31 10.80
C HIS A 91 17.38 -0.93 9.48
N GLN A 92 16.57 -0.81 8.41
CA GLN A 92 16.93 -1.32 7.09
C GLN A 92 18.15 -0.60 6.51
N ALA A 93 18.24 0.72 6.68
CA ALA A 93 19.40 1.50 6.23
C ALA A 93 20.67 1.10 6.99
N ALA A 94 20.59 0.96 8.31
CA ALA A 94 21.70 0.53 9.17
C ALA A 94 22.17 -0.90 8.84
N GLU A 95 21.25 -1.85 8.62
CA GLU A 95 21.61 -3.21 8.19
C GLU A 95 22.32 -3.21 6.83
N LEU A 96 21.85 -2.42 5.87
CA LEU A 96 22.46 -2.33 4.55
C LEU A 96 23.86 -1.71 4.61
N LEU A 97 24.05 -0.67 5.43
CA LEU A 97 25.35 -0.05 5.70
C LEU A 97 26.32 -1.03 6.37
N ALA A 98 25.88 -1.76 7.40
CA ALA A 98 26.69 -2.75 8.09
C ALA A 98 27.12 -3.91 7.17
N SER A 99 26.25 -4.29 6.21
CA SER A 99 26.58 -5.33 5.23
C SER A 99 27.49 -4.85 4.09
N ARG A 100 27.58 -3.53 3.85
CA ARG A 100 28.33 -2.91 2.74
C ARG A 100 28.83 -1.52 3.13
N SER A 101 29.99 -1.45 3.80
CA SER A 101 30.60 -0.18 4.25
C SER A 101 30.83 0.84 3.12
N ALA A 102 31.04 0.39 1.88
CA ALA A 102 31.24 1.26 0.71
C ALA A 102 29.95 1.60 -0.08
N ALA A 103 28.76 1.35 0.45
CA ALA A 103 27.51 1.64 -0.28
C ALA A 103 27.31 3.15 -0.47
N GLN A 104 27.08 3.58 -1.72
CA GLN A 104 26.72 4.96 -2.03
C GLN A 104 25.31 5.29 -1.48
N GLU A 105 25.11 6.51 -0.97
CA GLU A 105 23.83 7.02 -0.45
C GLU A 105 22.65 6.74 -1.40
N THR A 106 22.88 6.91 -2.71
CA THR A 106 21.89 6.68 -3.77
C THR A 106 21.49 5.21 -3.91
N GLU A 107 22.41 4.28 -3.67
CA GLU A 107 22.14 2.84 -3.74
C GLU A 107 21.36 2.36 -2.50
N LEU A 108 21.69 2.87 -1.31
CA LEU A 108 20.91 2.66 -0.08
C LEU A 108 19.46 3.13 -0.24
N LEU A 109 19.29 4.35 -0.75
CA LEU A 109 17.99 4.92 -1.08
C LEU A 109 17.18 4.03 -2.02
N ARG A 110 17.81 3.53 -3.08
CA ARG A 110 17.17 2.66 -4.06
C ARG A 110 16.72 1.33 -3.45
N GLN A 111 17.54 0.73 -2.59
CA GLN A 111 17.24 -0.55 -1.98
C GLN A 111 16.11 -0.46 -0.94
N VAL A 112 16.19 0.51 -0.02
CA VAL A 112 15.10 0.76 0.95
C VAL A 112 13.79 1.05 0.22
N PHE A 113 13.85 1.87 -0.84
CA PHE A 113 12.67 2.16 -1.65
C PHE A 113 12.10 0.92 -2.33
N THR A 114 12.95 0.04 -2.87
CA THR A 114 12.52 -1.22 -3.51
C THR A 114 11.75 -2.11 -2.53
N VAL A 115 12.25 -2.23 -1.29
CA VAL A 115 11.57 -2.98 -0.22
C VAL A 115 10.20 -2.36 0.08
N LEU A 116 10.14 -1.05 0.28
CA LEU A 116 8.88 -0.35 0.58
C LEU A 116 7.87 -0.45 -0.57
N GLN A 117 8.33 -0.35 -1.82
CA GLN A 117 7.49 -0.50 -3.00
C GLN A 117 6.90 -1.91 -3.09
N ALA A 118 7.67 -2.94 -2.78
CA ALA A 118 7.18 -4.32 -2.73
C ALA A 118 6.10 -4.50 -1.65
N GLN A 119 6.28 -3.91 -0.47
CA GLN A 119 5.26 -3.96 0.59
C GLN A 119 4.00 -3.15 0.23
N LEU A 120 4.16 -2.01 -0.43
CA LEU A 120 3.05 -1.19 -0.91
C LEU A 120 2.20 -1.96 -1.94
N LEU A 121 2.86 -2.65 -2.87
CA LEU A 121 2.20 -3.50 -3.85
C LEU A 121 1.38 -4.61 -3.17
N ARG A 122 1.93 -5.27 -2.14
CA ARG A 122 1.21 -6.29 -1.36
C ARG A 122 -0.05 -5.71 -0.72
N VAL A 123 0.05 -4.54 -0.10
CA VAL A 123 -1.11 -3.85 0.49
C VAL A 123 -2.19 -3.57 -0.55
N TRP A 124 -1.80 -3.11 -1.75
CA TRP A 124 -2.76 -2.88 -2.83
C TRP A 124 -3.43 -4.16 -3.33
N ILE A 125 -2.67 -5.25 -3.48
CA ILE A 125 -3.23 -6.55 -3.85
C ILE A 125 -4.23 -7.02 -2.80
N LEU A 126 -3.91 -6.93 -1.51
CA LEU A 126 -4.81 -7.29 -0.42
C LEU A 126 -6.09 -6.44 -0.43
N ALA A 127 -5.97 -5.13 -0.66
CA ALA A 127 -7.12 -4.25 -0.74
C ALA A 127 -8.00 -4.55 -1.97
N ALA A 128 -7.39 -4.86 -3.12
CA ALA A 128 -8.10 -5.31 -4.31
C ALA A 128 -8.83 -6.65 -4.07
N LEU A 129 -8.23 -7.58 -3.32
CA LEU A 129 -8.87 -8.84 -2.93
C LEU A 129 -10.11 -8.62 -2.07
N ILE A 130 -10.09 -7.69 -1.11
CA ILE A 130 -11.27 -7.33 -0.30
C ILE A 130 -12.43 -6.88 -1.21
N ILE A 131 -12.12 -6.03 -2.19
CA ILE A 131 -13.13 -5.54 -3.15
C ILE A 131 -13.65 -6.69 -4.03
N ALA A 132 -12.75 -7.54 -4.52
CA ALA A 132 -13.11 -8.68 -5.35
C ALA A 132 -14.02 -9.67 -4.62
N VAL A 133 -13.75 -9.95 -3.33
CA VAL A 133 -14.63 -10.79 -2.48
C VAL A 133 -16.04 -10.22 -2.47
N GLY A 134 -16.19 -8.91 -2.27
CA GLY A 134 -17.51 -8.28 -2.26
C GLY A 134 -18.23 -8.33 -3.60
N ILE A 135 -17.52 -8.06 -4.70
CA ILE A 135 -18.08 -8.12 -6.06
C ILE A 135 -18.50 -9.56 -6.39
N VAL A 136 -17.61 -10.54 -6.21
CA VAL A 136 -17.89 -11.96 -6.51
C VAL A 136 -19.04 -12.47 -5.65
N PHE A 137 -19.05 -12.13 -4.35
CA PHE A 137 -20.15 -12.49 -3.46
C PHE A 137 -21.49 -11.95 -4.00
N TYR A 138 -21.56 -10.68 -4.37
CA TYR A 138 -22.76 -10.09 -4.96
C TYR A 138 -23.17 -10.78 -6.27
N TRP A 139 -22.24 -11.06 -7.19
CA TRP A 139 -22.60 -11.70 -8.46
C TRP A 139 -23.00 -13.17 -8.31
N ALA A 140 -22.55 -13.86 -7.26
CA ALA A 140 -22.94 -15.25 -6.98
C ALA A 140 -24.28 -15.38 -6.24
N THR A 141 -24.62 -14.39 -5.41
CA THR A 141 -25.76 -14.47 -4.48
C THR A 141 -26.87 -13.44 -4.74
N HIS A 142 -26.56 -12.41 -5.53
CA HIS A 142 -27.35 -11.20 -5.70
C HIS A 142 -27.68 -10.44 -4.40
N TRP A 143 -26.95 -10.72 -3.32
CA TRP A 143 -27.13 -10.09 -2.03
C TRP A 143 -26.24 -8.84 -1.91
N SER A 144 -26.85 -7.66 -1.99
CA SER A 144 -26.14 -6.37 -2.10
C SER A 144 -25.72 -5.76 -0.77
N ARG A 145 -26.27 -6.20 0.37
CA ARG A 145 -26.13 -5.50 1.66
C ARG A 145 -24.67 -5.33 2.08
N ASN A 146 -23.82 -6.34 1.82
CA ASN A 146 -22.42 -6.33 2.24
C ASN A 146 -21.44 -5.93 1.14
N LEU A 147 -21.89 -5.85 -0.12
CA LEU A 147 -21.11 -5.31 -1.24
C LEU A 147 -20.60 -3.90 -0.91
N HIS A 148 -21.46 -3.06 -0.32
CA HIS A 148 -21.10 -1.70 0.09
C HIS A 148 -20.04 -1.68 1.19
N ILE A 149 -20.15 -2.57 2.18
CA ILE A 149 -19.21 -2.67 3.30
C ILE A 149 -17.84 -3.10 2.79
N TYR A 150 -17.79 -4.15 1.96
CA TYR A 150 -16.54 -4.67 1.41
C TYR A 150 -15.89 -3.65 0.47
N PHE A 151 -16.68 -2.96 -0.35
CA PHE A 151 -16.17 -1.87 -1.18
C PHE A 151 -15.69 -0.68 -0.34
N ALA A 152 -16.39 -0.30 0.73
CA ALA A 152 -15.98 0.78 1.62
C ALA A 152 -14.67 0.43 2.34
N VAL A 153 -14.55 -0.78 2.91
CA VAL A 153 -13.35 -1.23 3.60
C VAL A 153 -12.16 -1.36 2.64
N GLY A 154 -12.38 -1.98 1.47
CA GLY A 154 -11.34 -2.13 0.45
C GLY A 154 -10.94 -0.79 -0.19
N GLY A 155 -11.92 0.07 -0.49
CA GLY A 155 -11.72 1.41 -1.03
C GLY A 155 -11.05 2.35 -0.05
N LEU A 156 -11.45 2.35 1.23
CA LEU A 156 -10.74 3.06 2.30
C LEU A 156 -9.34 2.52 2.48
N SER A 157 -9.14 1.20 2.37
CA SER A 157 -7.79 0.61 2.40
C SER A 157 -6.96 1.07 1.21
N LEU A 158 -7.52 1.21 0.01
CA LEU A 158 -6.80 1.77 -1.14
C LEU A 158 -6.50 3.27 -0.95
N LEU A 159 -7.45 4.05 -0.43
CA LEU A 159 -7.31 5.50 -0.19
C LEU A 159 -6.32 5.82 0.93
N LEU A 160 -6.46 5.18 2.09
CA LEU A 160 -5.61 5.38 3.26
C LEU A 160 -4.20 4.82 3.06
N ASN A 161 -4.01 3.90 2.12
CA ASN A 161 -2.71 3.37 1.72
C ASN A 161 -2.20 3.97 0.41
N TYR A 162 -2.79 5.09 -0.03
CA TYR A 162 -2.08 5.98 -0.93
C TYR A 162 -0.75 6.36 -0.26
N PRO A 163 0.40 6.27 -0.97
CA PRO A 163 1.69 6.62 -0.41
C PRO A 163 1.61 8.04 0.18
N GLN A 164 1.65 8.14 1.51
CA GLN A 164 1.65 9.43 2.18
C GLN A 164 2.91 10.17 1.71
N LYS A 165 2.70 11.27 0.98
CA LYS A 165 3.78 12.08 0.45
C LYS A 165 4.80 12.44 1.52
N SER A 166 4.36 12.65 2.77
CA SER A 166 5.22 12.92 3.92
C SER A 166 6.21 11.78 4.20
N LEU A 167 5.71 10.55 4.31
CA LEU A 167 6.56 9.39 4.66
C LEU A 167 7.64 9.09 3.61
N PHE A 168 7.33 9.34 2.34
CA PHE A 168 8.30 9.23 1.25
C PHE A 168 9.17 10.49 1.07
N ALA A 169 8.71 11.65 1.53
CA ALA A 169 9.48 12.90 1.49
C ALA A 169 10.60 12.92 2.54
N ASP A 170 10.38 12.29 3.70
CA ASP A 170 11.35 12.24 4.80
C ASP A 170 12.39 11.11 4.62
N LEU A 171 12.07 10.10 3.81
CA LEU A 171 12.91 8.94 3.53
C LEU A 171 14.35 9.26 3.13
N PRO A 172 14.61 10.22 2.21
CA PRO A 172 15.96 10.58 1.80
C PRO A 172 16.74 11.26 2.90
N TRP A 173 16.07 12.07 3.73
CA TRP A 173 16.69 12.70 4.88
C TRP A 173 17.08 11.65 5.94
N LEU A 174 16.19 10.70 6.22
CA LEU A 174 16.46 9.60 7.16
C LEU A 174 17.65 8.75 6.73
N ILE A 175 17.72 8.36 5.46
CA ILE A 175 18.82 7.53 4.95
C ILE A 175 20.14 8.31 4.93
N LYS A 176 20.10 9.60 4.58
CA LYS A 176 21.27 10.46 4.63
C LYS A 176 21.83 10.60 6.04
N GLN A 177 20.96 10.74 7.05
CA GLN A 177 21.37 10.81 8.44
C GLN A 177 22.12 9.53 8.85
N GLU A 178 21.54 8.36 8.61
CA GLU A 178 22.18 7.06 8.93
C GLU A 178 23.52 6.87 8.18
N TRP A 179 23.62 7.33 6.93
CA TRP A 179 24.87 7.29 6.17
C TRP A 179 25.95 8.21 6.77
N GLN A 180 25.58 9.42 7.19
CA GLN A 180 26.51 10.36 7.85
C GLN A 180 26.98 9.84 9.21
N ASP A 181 26.07 9.29 10.02
CA ASP A 181 26.38 8.71 11.32
C ASP A 181 27.34 7.50 11.17
N ALA A 182 27.16 6.68 10.14
CA ALA A 182 28.07 5.57 9.83
C ALA A 182 29.48 6.06 9.44
N GLN A 183 29.59 7.11 8.61
CA GLN A 183 30.90 7.65 8.21
C GLN A 183 31.65 8.33 9.37
N GLN A 184 30.94 9.00 10.27
CA GLN A 184 31.55 9.62 11.46
C GLN A 184 32.09 8.56 12.43
N ASN A 185 31.33 7.49 12.66
CA ASN A 185 31.79 6.39 13.52
C ASN A 185 33.03 5.68 12.94
N GLU A 186 33.15 5.52 11.62
CA GLU A 186 34.37 4.97 11.00
C GLU A 186 35.60 5.87 11.22
N GLN A 187 35.43 7.21 11.21
CA GLN A 187 36.53 8.17 11.41
C GLN A 187 37.00 8.28 12.87
N ASP A 188 36.12 8.02 13.84
CA ASP A 188 36.47 8.04 15.27
C ASP A 188 37.09 6.72 15.77
N THR A 189 37.11 5.67 14.93
CA THR A 189 37.66 4.35 15.28
C THR A 189 39.11 4.14 14.78
N ASP A 190 39.61 5.05 13.94
CA ASP A 190 40.99 5.08 13.40
C ASP A 190 41.86 6.13 14.13
#